data_AF-A0A960KPE0-F1
#
_entry.id   AF-A0A960KPE0-F1
#
_cell.length_a   1.000
_cell.length_b   1.000
_cell.length_c   1.000
_cell.angle_alpha   90.00
_cell.angle_beta   90.00
_cell.angle_gamma   90.00
#
_symmetry.space_group_name_H-M   'P 1'
#
loop_
_entity.id
_entity.type
_entity.pdbx_description
1 polymer ?
#
loop_
_entity_poly.entity_id
_entity_poly.type
_entity_poly.pdbx_seq_one_letter_code
_entity_poly.pdbx_strand_id
1 'polypeptide(L)'
;MGAWFTFRCKGCGFLARRISGGRDVGMRWEVETQICKDCRRPVNVPIAFLGNPVPGEAQDPQALLHHCPLCKGTNLELWKDTHPCPRCDSPMEIDRDMVTIYWD
;
A
#
# COMPACT_ATOMS: atom_id res chain seq x y z
N MET A 1 -11.46 8.17 6.78
CA MET A 1 -11.78 7.37 5.59
C MET A 1 -10.56 7.39 4.71
N GLY A 2 -10.05 6.22 4.38
CA GLY A 2 -8.85 6.10 3.58
C GLY A 2 -9.16 6.21 2.09
N ALA A 3 -8.13 6.44 1.28
CA ALA A 3 -8.27 6.48 -0.17
C ALA A 3 -7.19 5.64 -0.87
N TRP A 4 -7.62 4.89 -1.88
CA TRP A 4 -6.75 4.14 -2.76
C TRP A 4 -6.80 4.73 -4.16
N PHE A 5 -5.63 4.84 -4.76
CA PHE A 5 -5.42 5.35 -6.10
C PHE A 5 -4.80 4.27 -7.00
N THR A 6 -4.77 4.58 -8.29
CA THR A 6 -3.89 3.89 -9.24
C THR A 6 -2.78 4.85 -9.64
N PHE A 7 -1.53 4.41 -9.52
CA PHE A 7 -0.38 5.14 -10.02
C PHE A 7 0.16 4.47 -11.28
N ARG A 8 0.51 5.28 -12.29
CA ARG A 8 1.06 4.83 -13.56
C ARG A 8 2.48 5.35 -13.73
N CYS A 9 3.41 4.44 -14.03
CA CYS A 9 4.75 4.80 -14.44
C CYS A 9 4.76 5.21 -15.92
N LYS A 10 5.25 6.41 -16.23
CA LYS A 10 5.39 6.89 -17.61
C LYS A 10 6.57 6.23 -18.36
N GLY A 11 7.57 5.73 -17.63
CA GLY A 11 8.76 5.09 -18.21
C GLY A 11 8.51 3.69 -18.76
N CYS A 12 7.91 2.80 -17.95
CA CYS A 12 7.68 1.39 -18.34
C CYS A 12 6.20 0.98 -18.43
N GLY A 13 5.25 1.90 -18.20
CA GLY A 13 3.81 1.62 -18.27
C GLY A 13 3.24 0.81 -17.09
N PHE A 14 4.05 0.49 -16.08
CA PHE A 14 3.60 -0.24 -14.90
C PHE A 14 2.49 0.50 -14.14
N LEU A 15 1.49 -0.26 -13.66
CA LEU A 15 0.38 0.24 -12.87
C LEU A 15 0.44 -0.30 -11.43
N ALA A 16 0.63 0.59 -10.46
CA ALA A 16 0.44 0.29 -9.05
C ALA A 16 -1.00 0.63 -8.67
N ARG A 17 -1.86 -0.40 -8.65
CA ARG A 17 -3.29 -0.27 -8.34
C ARG A 17 -3.55 -0.45 -6.85
N ARG A 18 -4.60 0.23 -6.36
CA ARG A 18 -5.15 0.10 -5.00
C ARG A 18 -4.10 0.33 -3.92
N ILE A 19 -3.41 1.45 -4.03
CA ILE A 19 -2.41 1.91 -3.05
C ILE A 19 -2.70 3.34 -2.64
N SER A 20 -2.37 3.71 -1.41
CA SER A 20 -2.69 5.02 -0.85
C SER A 20 -1.72 6.12 -1.30
N GLY A 21 -0.51 5.75 -1.72
CA GLY A 21 0.53 6.69 -2.14
C GLY A 21 1.31 7.34 -1.01
N GLY A 22 1.12 6.86 0.22
CA GLY A 22 1.74 7.36 1.43
C GLY A 22 1.08 6.72 2.65
N ARG A 23 1.14 7.42 3.78
CA ARG A 23 0.43 7.08 5.01
C ARG A 23 -1.06 7.42 4.87
N ASP A 24 -1.93 6.52 5.31
CA ASP A 24 -3.38 6.63 5.13
C ASP A 24 -4.12 5.86 6.23
N VAL A 25 -5.36 6.28 6.53
CA VAL A 25 -6.12 5.73 7.67
C VAL A 25 -7.56 5.40 7.28
N GLY A 26 -7.91 4.12 7.43
CA GLY A 26 -9.28 3.61 7.31
C GLY A 26 -9.97 3.54 8.67
N MET A 27 -11.05 2.75 8.77
CA MET A 27 -11.82 2.64 10.02
C MET A 27 -11.06 1.93 11.14
N ARG A 28 -10.33 0.85 10.83
CA ARG A 28 -9.62 0.03 11.83
C ARG A 28 -8.12 -0.06 11.60
N TRP A 29 -7.62 0.48 10.49
CA TRP A 29 -6.24 0.27 10.07
C TRP A 29 -5.60 1.58 9.67
N GLU A 30 -4.38 1.76 10.14
CA GLU A 30 -3.43 2.70 9.55
C GLU A 30 -2.48 1.92 8.64
N VAL A 31 -2.32 2.41 7.42
CA VAL A 31 -1.44 1.81 6.41
C VAL A 31 -0.42 2.83 5.93
N GLU A 32 0.71 2.33 5.44
CA GLU A 32 1.70 3.13 4.73
C GLU A 32 2.08 2.44 3.44
N THR A 33 2.12 3.20 2.35
CA THR A 33 2.56 2.66 1.06
C THR A 33 4.07 2.43 1.08
N GLN A 34 4.47 1.18 0.90
CA GLN A 34 5.87 0.76 0.86
C GLN A 34 6.14 -0.07 -0.39
N ILE A 35 7.38 -0.07 -0.90
CA ILE A 35 7.84 -0.98 -1.94
C ILE A 35 8.20 -2.31 -1.29
N CYS A 36 7.49 -3.38 -1.66
CA CYS A 36 7.99 -4.72 -1.42
C CYS A 36 9.02 -5.08 -2.49
N LYS A 37 10.27 -5.28 -2.07
CA LYS A 37 11.39 -5.58 -2.98
C LYS A 37 11.26 -6.95 -3.62
N ASP A 38 10.67 -7.92 -2.92
CA ASP A 38 10.43 -9.27 -3.46
C ASP A 38 9.31 -9.25 -4.51
N CYS A 39 8.20 -8.56 -4.23
CA CYS A 39 7.10 -8.43 -5.19
C CYS A 39 7.39 -7.40 -6.30
N ARG A 40 8.43 -6.57 -6.14
CA ARG A 40 8.79 -5.44 -7.01
C ARG A 40 7.61 -4.53 -7.35
N ARG A 41 6.86 -4.14 -6.31
CA ARG A 41 5.72 -3.23 -6.43
C ARG A 41 5.42 -2.47 -5.13
N PRO A 42 4.81 -1.28 -5.22
CA PRO A 42 4.26 -0.63 -4.04
C PRO A 42 3.03 -1.39 -3.53
N VAL A 43 2.86 -1.43 -2.21
CA VAL A 43 1.77 -2.08 -1.47
C VAL A 43 1.41 -1.23 -0.24
N ASN A 44 0.15 -1.27 0.19
CA ASN A 44 -0.27 -0.70 1.47
C ASN A 44 0.06 -1.68 2.60
N VAL A 45 1.02 -1.32 3.45
CA VAL A 45 1.44 -2.14 4.59
C VAL A 45 0.72 -1.64 5.84
N PRO A 46 -0.01 -2.51 6.58
CA PRO A 46 -0.53 -2.15 7.89
C PRO A 46 0.60 -1.75 8.84
N ILE A 47 0.50 -0.56 9.44
CA ILE A 47 1.47 -0.05 10.42
C ILE A 47 0.85 0.14 11.81
N ALA A 48 -0.47 0.25 11.91
CA ALA A 48 -1.17 0.19 13.18
C ALA A 48 -2.58 -0.38 13.00
N PHE A 49 -3.06 -1.05 14.04
CA PHE A 49 -4.45 -1.44 14.20
C PHE A 49 -5.11 -0.52 15.22
N LEU A 50 -6.19 0.15 14.81
CA LEU A 50 -6.91 1.16 15.59
C LEU A 50 -8.25 0.64 16.13
N GLY A 51 -8.63 -0.59 15.75
CA GLY A 51 -9.87 -1.23 16.19
C GLY A 51 -9.72 -1.94 17.54
N ASN A 52 -10.86 -2.32 18.12
CA ASN A 52 -10.90 -3.30 19.22
C ASN A 52 -10.86 -4.72 18.64
N PRO A 53 -10.10 -5.67 19.19
CA PRO A 53 -10.14 -7.07 18.75
C PRO A 53 -11.57 -7.62 18.79
N VAL A 54 -12.02 -8.29 17.73
CA VAL A 54 -13.34 -8.97 17.74
C VAL A 54 -13.14 -10.41 18.17
N PRO A 55 -13.90 -10.93 19.15
CA PRO A 55 -13.87 -12.34 19.49
C PRO A 55 -14.18 -13.21 18.26
N GLY A 56 -13.29 -14.16 17.93
CA GLY A 56 -13.44 -15.06 16.78
C GLY A 56 -12.83 -14.56 15.47
N GLU A 57 -12.10 -13.44 15.47
CA GLU A 57 -11.34 -12.98 14.30
C GLU A 57 -10.23 -13.99 13.96
N ALA A 58 -10.19 -14.44 12.70
CA ALA A 58 -9.37 -15.59 12.28
C ALA A 58 -7.85 -15.33 12.30
N GLN A 59 -7.44 -14.07 12.36
CA GLN A 59 -6.05 -13.65 12.38
C GLN A 59 -5.87 -12.59 13.44
N ASP A 60 -4.81 -12.71 14.23
CA ASP A 60 -4.36 -11.64 15.13
C ASP A 60 -3.98 -10.42 14.28
N PRO A 61 -4.67 -9.27 14.44
CA PRO A 61 -4.35 -8.04 13.71
C PRO A 61 -2.88 -7.62 13.85
N GLN A 62 -2.26 -7.91 15.00
CA GLN A 62 -0.86 -7.56 15.25
C GLN A 62 0.10 -8.37 14.39
N ALA A 63 -0.24 -9.63 14.06
CA ALA A 63 0.60 -10.48 13.21
C ALA A 63 0.67 -9.99 11.75
N LEU A 64 -0.21 -9.08 11.35
CA LEU A 64 -0.24 -8.50 10.00
C LEU A 64 0.60 -7.23 9.86
N LEU A 65 0.97 -6.59 10.97
CA LEU A 65 1.72 -5.34 10.94
C LEU A 65 3.10 -5.54 10.32
N HIS A 66 3.55 -4.56 9.53
CA HIS A 66 4.87 -4.53 8.91
C HIS A 66 5.20 -5.71 7.97
N HIS A 67 4.17 -6.43 7.49
CA HIS A 67 4.33 -7.50 6.51
C HIS A 67 3.70 -7.11 5.17
N CYS A 68 4.34 -7.50 4.07
CA CYS A 68 3.78 -7.33 2.73
C CYS A 68 2.43 -8.08 2.64
N PRO A 69 1.34 -7.42 2.26
CA PRO A 69 0.03 -8.09 2.19
C PRO A 69 -0.02 -9.20 1.14
N LEU A 70 0.88 -9.18 0.15
CA LEU A 70 0.91 -10.11 -0.98
C LEU A 70 1.76 -11.36 -0.71
N CYS A 71 3.02 -11.18 -0.30
CA CYS A 71 3.95 -12.29 -0.09
C CYS A 71 4.21 -12.62 1.38
N LYS A 72 3.68 -11.81 2.32
CA LYS A 72 3.97 -11.90 3.76
C LYS A 72 5.43 -11.70 4.14
N GLY A 73 6.29 -11.27 3.22
CA GLY A 73 7.68 -10.91 3.50
C GLY A 73 7.82 -9.54 4.17
N THR A 74 8.98 -9.29 4.77
CA THR A 74 9.32 -8.04 5.47
C THR A 74 10.34 -7.18 4.72
N ASN A 75 10.72 -7.59 3.49
CA ASN A 75 11.64 -6.84 2.63
C ASN A 75 10.92 -5.63 1.99
N LEU A 76 10.67 -4.64 2.82
CA LEU A 76 9.87 -3.45 2.55
C LEU A 76 10.74 -2.20 2.69
N GLU A 77 10.54 -1.25 1.78
CA GLU A 77 11.15 0.09 1.87
C GLU A 77 10.05 1.13 1.71
N LEU A 78 10.14 2.24 2.46
CA LEU A 78 9.20 3.35 2.32
C LEU A 78 9.11 3.83 0.87
N TRP A 79 7.89 4.03 0.37
CA TRP A 79 7.70 4.59 -0.95
C TRP A 79 7.85 6.10 -0.89
N LYS A 80 9.04 6.59 -1.28
CA LYS A 80 9.44 8.00 -1.20
C LYS A 80 8.47 8.93 -1.95
N ASP A 81 8.48 10.21 -1.59
CA ASP A 81 7.61 11.26 -2.16
C ASP A 81 7.70 11.43 -3.68
N THR A 82 8.82 11.01 -4.30
CA THR A 82 8.97 10.98 -5.76
C THR A 82 8.23 9.84 -6.43
N HIS A 83 7.57 8.97 -5.64
CA HIS A 83 6.83 7.78 -6.07
C HIS A 83 7.61 6.94 -7.10
N PRO A 84 8.85 6.50 -6.79
CA PRO A 84 9.71 5.84 -7.76
C PRO A 84 9.12 4.49 -8.21
N CYS A 85 9.18 4.20 -9.51
CA CYS A 85 8.75 2.92 -10.04
C CYS A 85 9.73 1.81 -9.64
N PRO A 86 9.29 0.73 -8.98
CA PRO A 86 10.18 -0.36 -8.54
C PRO A 86 10.73 -1.23 -9.69
N ARG A 87 10.40 -0.90 -10.94
CA ARG A 87 10.87 -1.65 -12.13
C ARG A 87 11.87 -0.88 -12.98
N CYS A 88 11.79 0.45 -13.01
CA CYS A 88 12.63 1.29 -13.88
C CYS A 88 13.05 2.62 -13.25
N ASP A 89 12.73 2.83 -11.96
CA ASP A 89 13.04 4.00 -11.15
C ASP A 89 12.42 5.34 -11.60
N SER A 90 11.82 5.39 -12.79
CA SER A 90 11.08 6.56 -13.25
C SER A 90 9.91 6.88 -12.31
N PRO A 91 9.57 8.17 -12.11
CA PRO A 91 8.48 8.57 -11.23
C PRO A 91 7.14 7.99 -11.71
N MET A 92 6.27 7.69 -10.75
CA MET A 92 4.89 7.28 -10.98
C MET A 92 3.95 8.43 -10.63
N GLU A 93 2.90 8.60 -11.43
CA GLU A 93 1.88 9.64 -11.24
C GLU A 93 0.52 9.00 -11.01
N ILE A 94 -0.37 9.68 -10.28
CA ILE A 94 -1.76 9.25 -10.16
C ILE A 94 -2.40 9.23 -11.56
N ASP A 95 -2.97 8.08 -11.91
CA ASP A 95 -3.74 7.87 -13.12
C ASP A 95 -5.15 8.44 -12.93
N ARG A 96 -5.37 9.67 -13.39
CA ARG A 96 -6.63 10.41 -13.18
C ARG A 96 -7.81 9.84 -13.95
N ASP A 97 -7.56 8.96 -14.92
CA ASP A 97 -8.61 8.26 -15.66
C ASP A 97 -9.14 7.04 -14.87
N MET A 98 -8.44 6.65 -13.79
CA MET A 98 -8.84 5.55 -12.92
C MET A 98 -9.62 6.05 -11.70
N VAL A 99 -10.54 5.21 -11.23
CA VAL A 99 -11.38 5.52 -10.08
C VAL A 99 -10.57 5.53 -8.78
N THR A 100 -10.72 6.61 -8.00
CA THR A 100 -10.33 6.65 -6.59
C THR A 100 -11.31 5.80 -5.78
N ILE A 101 -10.79 4.87 -4.99
CA ILE A 101 -11.59 4.02 -4.11
C ILE A 101 -11.43 4.52 -2.69
N TYR A 102 -12.54 4.94 -2.07
CA TYR A 102 -12.57 5.17 -0.63
C TYR A 102 -12.71 3.82 0.07
N TRP A 103 -11.95 3.63 1.15
CA TRP A 103 -11.92 2.37 1.87
C TRP A 103 -11.95 2.61 3.37
N ASP A 104 -12.75 1.77 4.04
CA ASP A 104 -12.96 1.74 5.48
C ASP A 104 -13.10 0.29 5.94
#